data_AF-A0A088GIC1-F1
#
_entry.id   AF-A0A088GIC1-F1
#
_cell.length_a   1.000
_cell.length_b   1.000
_cell.length_c   1.000
_cell.angle_alpha   90.00
_cell.angle_beta   90.00
_cell.angle_gamma   90.00
#
_symmetry.space_group_name_H-M   'P 1'
#
loop_
_entity.id
_entity.type
_entity.pdbx_description
1 polymer ?
#
loop_
_entity_poly.entity_id
_entity_poly.type
_entity_poly.pdbx_seq_one_letter_code
_entity_poly.pdbx_strand_id
1 'polypeptide(L)' 'MAISYNKLWKILIDNNLNKTQLMSKCGITSASLARLSKNQGVSLKVLERICVSLKCEIGDIMEFTENQGDEV' A
#
# COMPACT_ATOMS: atom_id res chain seq x y z
N MET A 1 -15.26 0.63 9.29
CA MET A 1 -13.90 0.18 8.93
C MET A 1 -13.53 0.77 7.57
N ALA A 2 -12.40 1.47 7.50
CA ALA A 2 -11.78 1.96 6.27
C ALA A 2 -10.51 1.15 5.99
N ILE A 3 -10.13 1.02 4.73
CA ILE A 3 -8.84 0.43 4.38
C ILE A 3 -7.76 1.48 4.64
N SER A 4 -6.66 1.09 5.26
CA SER A 4 -5.47 1.94 5.42
C SER A 4 -4.28 1.26 4.74
N TYR A 5 -3.60 2.01 3.88
CA TYR A 5 -2.31 1.59 3.29
C TYR A 5 -1.12 2.29 3.95
N ASN A 6 -1.27 2.82 5.17
CA ASN A 6 -0.19 3.52 5.87
C ASN A 6 1.03 2.62 6.10
N LYS A 7 0.81 1.34 6.40
CA LYS A 7 1.91 0.37 6.57
C LYS A 7 2.73 0.20 5.29
N LEU A 8 2.08 0.14 4.12
CA LEU A 8 2.78 0.14 2.82
C LEU A 8 3.68 1.37 2.65
N TRP A 9 3.20 2.56 3.03
CA TRP A 9 4.01 3.78 2.92
C TRP A 9 5.19 3.79 3.89
N LYS A 10 5.04 3.22 5.09
CA LYS A 10 6.15 3.03 6.03
C LYS A 10 7.22 2.11 5.46
N ILE A 11 6.83 0.95 4.90
CA ILE A 11 7.77 0.03 4.23
C ILE A 11 8.55 0.73 3.12
N LEU A 12 7.87 1.57 2.33
CA LEU A 12 8.54 2.34 1.29
C LEU A 12 9.60 3.29 1.84
N ILE A 13 9.29 3.99 2.93
CA ILE A 13 10.25 4.88 3.61
C ILE A 13 11.44 4.06 4.14
N ASP A 14 11.18 2.93 4.80
CA ASP A 14 12.22 2.04 5.36
C ASP A 14 13.14 1.48 4.26
N ASN A 15 12.61 1.29 3.04
CA ASN A 15 13.37 0.83 1.88
C ASN A 15 13.94 1.97 1.03
N ASN A 16 13.80 3.23 1.45
CA ASN A 16 14.19 4.42 0.69
C ASN A 16 13.61 4.45 -0.75
N LEU A 17 12.35 4.04 -0.88
CA LEU A 17 11.60 3.96 -2.13
C LEU A 17 10.51 5.03 -2.17
N ASN A 18 10.34 5.67 -3.32
CA ASN A 18 9.22 6.57 -3.57
C ASN A 18 8.04 5.85 -4.28
N LYS A 19 6.89 6.52 -4.35
CA LYS A 19 5.66 5.96 -4.97
C LYS A 19 5.83 5.60 -6.45
N THR A 20 6.64 6.36 -7.20
CA THR A 20 6.93 6.09 -8.61
C THR A 20 7.80 4.84 -8.76
N GLN A 21 8.78 4.65 -7.87
CA GLN A 21 9.59 3.44 -7.81
C GLN A 21 8.75 2.22 -7.41
N LEU A 22 7.81 2.36 -6.46
CA LEU A 22 6.84 1.31 -6.17
C LEU A 22 6.07 0.90 -7.43
N MET A 23 5.58 1.90 -8.19
CA MET A 23 4.83 1.66 -9.43
C MET A 23 5.64 0.84 -10.43
N SER A 24 6.89 1.23 -10.70
CA SER A 24 7.79 0.51 -11.60
C SER A 24 8.17 -0.87 -11.05
N LYS A 25 8.44 -1.01 -9.75
CA LYS A 25 8.88 -2.26 -9.11
C LYS A 25 7.76 -3.30 -9.00
N CYS A 26 6.53 -2.86 -8.81
CA CYS A 26 5.35 -3.73 -8.69
C CYS A 26 4.63 -3.93 -10.02
N GLY A 27 5.00 -3.19 -11.07
CA GLY A 27 4.32 -3.22 -12.36
C GLY A 27 2.84 -2.87 -12.24
N ILE A 28 2.51 -1.90 -11.39
CA ILE A 28 1.12 -1.43 -11.18
C ILE A 28 0.88 -0.16 -12.00
N THR A 29 -0.38 0.13 -12.30
CA THR A 29 -0.75 1.31 -13.07
C THR A 29 -0.84 2.55 -12.18
N SER A 30 -0.77 3.73 -12.78
CA SER A 30 -1.02 5.01 -12.09
C SER A 30 -2.41 5.05 -11.44
N ALA A 31 -3.42 4.43 -12.06
CA ALA A 31 -4.76 4.28 -11.50
C ALA A 31 -4.76 3.44 -10.21
N SER A 32 -4.03 2.32 -10.19
CA SER A 32 -3.87 1.49 -8.98
C SER A 32 -3.17 2.27 -7.87
N LEU A 33 -2.09 3.00 -8.19
CA LEU A 33 -1.38 3.83 -7.22
C LEU A 33 -2.25 4.96 -6.66
N ALA A 34 -3.10 5.57 -7.49
CA ALA A 34 -4.04 6.60 -7.06
C ALA A 34 -5.09 6.04 -6.08
N ARG A 35 -5.59 4.82 -6.32
CA ARG A 35 -6.50 4.13 -5.40
C ARG A 35 -5.84 3.83 -4.05
N LEU A 36 -4.62 3.29 -4.07
CA LEU A 36 -3.82 3.05 -2.85
C LEU A 36 -3.63 4.35 -2.06
N SER A 37 -3.27 5.46 -2.75
CA SER A 37 -3.07 6.76 -2.10
C SER A 37 -4.35 7.36 -1.53
N LYS A 38 -5.52 6.96 -2.04
CA LYS A 38 -6.84 7.39 -1.55
C LYS A 38 -7.48 6.38 -0.59
N ASN A 39 -6.72 5.38 -0.14
CA ASN A 39 -7.24 4.34 0.76
C ASN A 39 -8.47 3.61 0.18
N GLN A 40 -8.50 3.46 -1.15
CA GLN A 40 -9.56 2.77 -1.89
C GLN A 40 -9.17 1.34 -2.21
N GLY A 41 -10.17 0.45 -2.30
CA GLY A 41 -9.97 -0.94 -2.66
C GLY A 41 -9.29 -1.13 -4.03
N VAL A 42 -8.29 -2.01 -4.04
CA VAL A 42 -7.62 -2.50 -5.25
C VAL A 42 -7.88 -4.00 -5.42
N SER A 43 -7.59 -4.55 -6.60
CA SER A 43 -7.73 -5.99 -6.83
C SER A 43 -6.67 -6.78 -6.06
N LEU A 44 -6.99 -8.01 -5.68
CA LEU A 44 -6.06 -8.92 -5.01
C LEU A 44 -4.77 -9.12 -5.81
N LYS A 45 -4.85 -9.12 -7.15
CA LYS A 45 -3.68 -9.21 -8.04
C LYS A 45 -2.71 -8.04 -7.89
N VAL A 46 -3.20 -6.84 -7.56
CA VAL A 46 -2.34 -5.68 -7.28
C VAL A 46 -1.65 -5.87 -5.94
N LEU A 47 -2.37 -6.33 -4.91
CA LEU A 47 -1.81 -6.60 -3.59
C LEU A 47 -0.75 -7.71 -3.64
N GLU A 48 -1.04 -8.82 -4.34
CA GLU A 48 -0.08 -9.90 -4.58
C GLU A 48 1.22 -9.39 -5.21
N ARG A 49 1.13 -8.57 -6.27
CA ARG A 49 2.33 -7.99 -6.91
C ARG A 49 3.14 -7.15 -5.95
N ILE A 50 2.49 -6.36 -5.10
CA ILE A 50 3.16 -5.53 -4.09
C ILE A 50 3.85 -6.43 -3.06
N CYS A 51 3.15 -7.42 -2.52
CA CYS A 51 3.68 -8.40 -1.58
C CYS A 51 4.91 -9.13 -2.13
N VAL A 52 4.85 -9.60 -3.39
CA VAL A 52 5.96 -10.29 -4.05
C VAL A 52 7.14 -9.34 -4.30
N SER A 53 6.89 -8.12 -4.80
CA SER A 53 7.94 -7.14 -5.11
C SER A 53 8.63 -6.56 -3.87
N LEU A 54 7.93 -6.51 -2.74
CA LEU A 54 8.45 -6.02 -1.46
C LEU A 54 8.83 -7.14 -0.49
N LYS A 55 8.57 -8.41 -0.84
CA LYS A 55 8.79 -9.59 0.01
C LYS A 55 8.13 -9.46 1.39
N CYS A 56 6.85 -9.10 1.40
CA CYS A 56 6.06 -8.90 2.61
C CYS A 56 4.68 -9.55 2.49
N GLU A 57 3.96 -9.67 3.61
CA GLU A 57 2.61 -10.22 3.64
C GLU A 57 1.54 -9.12 3.47
N ILE A 58 0.30 -9.52 3.22
CA ILE A 58 -0.78 -8.55 2.99
C ILE A 58 -1.06 -7.69 4.23
N GLY A 59 -0.87 -8.23 5.44
CA GLY A 59 -1.04 -7.50 6.71
C GLY A 59 0.05 -6.46 6.98
N ASP A 60 1.19 -6.56 6.29
CA ASP A 60 2.29 -5.58 6.36
C ASP A 60 2.02 -4.38 5.46
N ILE A 61 1.16 -4.50 4.44
CA ILE A 61 0.89 -3.42 3.48
C ILE A 61 -0.47 -2.77 3.70
N MET A 62 -1.42 -3.46 4.32
CA MET A 62 -2.75 -2.93 4.58
C MET A 62 -3.33 -3.40 5.90
N GLU A 63 -4.24 -2.59 6.41
CA GLU A 63 -5.06 -2.92 7.57
C GLU A 63 -6.44 -2.30 7.43
N PHE A 64 -7.41 -2.82 8.19
CA PHE A 64 -8.71 -2.21 8.33
C PHE A 64 -8.72 -1.39 9.61
N THR A 65 -8.88 -0.07 9.49
CA THR A 65 -9.00 0.83 10.64
C THR A 65 -10.45 1.13 10.89
N GLU A 66 -10.87 1.19 12.15
CA GLU A 66 -12.08 1.91 12.52
C GLU A 66 -11.73 3.39 12.46
N ASN A 67 -12.55 4.24 11.82
CA ASN A 67 -12.26 5.67 11.74
C ASN A 67 -12.22 6.25 13.16
N GLN A 68 -11.02 6.42 13.71
CA GLN A 68 -10.72 7.35 14.79
C GLN A 68 -9.39 8.01 14.44
N GLY A 69 -9.40 9.34 14.45
CA GLY A 69 -8.24 10.16 14.14
C GLY A 69 -7.09 9.87 15.10
N ASP A 70 -5.93 10.40 14.71
CA ASP A 70 -4.73 10.52 15.52
C ASP A 70 -5.01 10.61 17.02
N GLU A 71 -4.66 9.56 17.77
CA GLU A 71 -4.43 9.64 19.21
C GLU A 71 -3.18 8.81 19.55
N VAL A 72 -2.03 9.48 19.52
CA VAL A 72 -1.05 9.57 20.64
C VAL A 72 -0.19 10.81 20.47
#